data_AF-A0A7U3D107-F1
#
_entry.id   AF-A0A7U3D107-F1
#
_cell.length_a   1.000
_cell.length_b   1.000
_cell.length_c   1.000
_cell.angle_alpha   90.00
_cell.angle_beta   90.00
_cell.angle_gamma   90.00
#
_symmetry.space_group_name_H-M   'P 1'
#
loop_
_entity.id
_entity.type
_entity.pdbx_description
1 polymer ?
#
loop_
_entity_poly.entity_id
_entity_poly.type
_entity_poly.pdbx_seq_one_letter_code
_entity_poly.pdbx_strand_id
1 'polypeptide(L)'
;MKRICTSLLITGMRYAELQRFRENPDWLNGRFIYLPQGSMMKVMAKQKERALRLSDIGKTLISGLFQAPHPLPGLPAFDMKLRRLSKRILDGQPANNKTFRKTGESWLVFYYPDKALQIALSQGHTTVTQYEHYLNILIEEYDRKEMRKWVEGWI
;
A
#
# COMPACT_ATOMS: atom_id res chain seq x y z
N MET A 1 14.42 -5.66 -2.35
CA MET A 1 13.85 -4.37 -2.78
C MET A 1 12.52 -4.56 -3.51
N LYS A 2 12.49 -5.22 -4.68
CA LYS A 2 11.25 -5.49 -5.44
C LYS A 2 10.11 -6.04 -4.57
N ARG A 3 10.36 -7.12 -3.82
CA ARG A 3 9.40 -7.74 -2.88
C ARG A 3 8.80 -6.76 -1.87
N ILE A 4 9.60 -5.85 -1.32
CA ILE A 4 9.17 -4.83 -0.36
C ILE A 4 8.26 -3.80 -1.06
N CYS A 5 8.69 -3.26 -2.19
CA CYS A 5 7.91 -2.28 -2.96
C CYS A 5 6.57 -2.87 -3.44
N THR A 6 6.59 -4.10 -3.96
CA THR A 6 5.38 -4.82 -4.37
C THR A 6 4.43 -5.00 -3.18
N SER A 7 4.95 -5.40 -2.02
CA SER A 7 4.13 -5.58 -0.81
C SER A 7 3.52 -4.27 -0.33
N LEU A 8 4.27 -3.15 -0.35
CA LEU A 8 3.73 -1.82 -0.03
C LEU A 8 2.61 -1.42 -0.98
N LEU A 9 2.76 -1.69 -2.27
CA LEU A 9 1.77 -1.34 -3.29
C LEU A 9 0.47 -2.14 -3.14
N ILE A 10 0.55 -3.46 -3.00
CA ILE A 10 -0.64 -4.33 -2.94
C ILE A 10 -1.39 -4.25 -1.60
N THR A 11 -0.70 -3.88 -0.52
CA THR A 11 -1.32 -3.78 0.82
C THR A 11 -1.74 -2.37 1.18
N GLY A 12 -1.05 -1.35 0.66
CA GLY A 12 -1.20 0.02 1.13
C GLY A 12 -0.75 0.22 2.59
N MET A 13 0.09 -0.66 3.13
CA MET A 13 0.66 -0.46 4.46
C MET A 13 1.63 0.72 4.50
N ARG A 14 1.73 1.38 5.65
CA ARG A 14 2.89 2.20 5.99
C ARG A 14 4.11 1.29 6.16
N TYR A 15 5.30 1.82 5.91
CA TYR A 15 6.52 1.02 6.01
C TYR A 15 6.69 0.32 7.37
N ALA A 16 6.40 1.03 8.47
CA ALA A 16 6.46 0.45 9.82
C ALA A 16 5.43 -0.67 10.05
N GLU A 17 4.24 -0.58 9.45
CA GLU A 17 3.22 -1.63 9.51
C GLU A 17 3.70 -2.88 8.74
N LEU A 18 4.31 -2.67 7.57
CA LEU A 18 4.90 -3.76 6.77
C LEU A 18 6.04 -4.46 7.52
N GLN A 19 6.89 -3.70 8.22
CA GLN A 19 7.95 -4.28 9.06
C GLN A 19 7.36 -5.19 10.13
N ARG A 20 6.30 -4.76 10.82
CA ARG A 20 5.64 -5.59 11.85
C ARG A 20 4.91 -6.79 11.26
N PHE A 21 4.22 -6.60 10.14
CA PHE A 21 3.56 -7.69 9.45
C PHE A 21 4.56 -8.77 9.00
N ARG A 22 5.75 -8.38 8.57
CA ARG A 22 6.83 -9.34 8.26
C ARG A 22 7.20 -10.21 9.46
N GLU A 23 7.15 -9.66 10.67
CA GLU A 23 7.41 -10.39 11.93
C GLU A 23 6.19 -11.18 12.44
N ASN A 24 5.00 -10.93 11.89
CA ASN A 24 3.74 -11.52 12.33
C ASN A 24 2.96 -12.06 11.11
N PRO A 25 3.45 -13.13 10.46
CA PRO A 25 2.79 -13.70 9.28
C PRO A 25 1.35 -14.17 9.56
N ASP A 26 1.04 -14.55 10.79
CA ASP A 26 -0.28 -15.05 11.22
C ASP A 26 -1.40 -14.00 11.11
N TRP A 27 -1.05 -12.73 10.90
CA TRP A 27 -2.03 -11.68 10.60
C TRP A 27 -2.67 -11.85 9.21
N LEU A 28 -2.06 -12.65 8.33
CA LEU A 28 -2.63 -12.99 7.03
C LEU A 28 -3.65 -14.11 7.17
N ASN A 29 -4.89 -13.83 6.78
CA ASN A 29 -5.98 -14.79 6.76
C ASN A 29 -6.69 -14.74 5.40
N GLY A 30 -6.33 -15.68 4.52
CA GLY A 30 -6.88 -15.77 3.17
C GLY A 30 -6.57 -14.52 2.33
N ARG A 31 -7.58 -13.69 2.10
CA ARG A 31 -7.46 -12.42 1.34
C ARG A 31 -7.33 -11.20 2.27
N PHE A 32 -7.43 -11.37 3.58
CA PHE A 32 -7.40 -10.27 4.54
C PHE A 32 -6.10 -10.27 5.34
N ILE A 33 -5.59 -9.09 5.66
CA ILE A 33 -4.53 -8.90 6.64
C ILE A 33 -5.09 -8.08 7.80
N TYR A 34 -5.09 -8.66 8.99
CA TYR A 34 -5.57 -7.99 10.20
C TYR A 34 -4.42 -7.31 10.91
N LEU A 35 -4.42 -5.97 10.91
CA LEU A 35 -3.43 -5.17 11.64
C LEU A 35 -3.99 -4.84 13.03
N PRO A 36 -3.53 -5.51 14.11
CA PRO A 36 -4.06 -5.33 15.46
C PRO A 36 -3.59 -4.02 16.09
N GLN A 37 -4.20 -3.66 17.22
CA GLN A 37 -3.74 -2.55 18.05
C GLN A 37 -2.25 -2.71 18.41
N GLY A 38 -1.47 -1.64 18.22
CA GLY A 38 -0.02 -1.67 18.37
C GLY A 38 0.74 -1.93 17.07
N SER A 39 0.12 -2.44 16.01
CA SER A 39 0.76 -2.47 14.67
C SER A 39 0.98 -1.05 14.11
N MET A 40 0.16 -0.08 14.54
CA MET A 40 0.22 1.32 14.13
C MET A 40 0.93 2.17 15.20
N MET A 41 2.12 2.68 14.86
CA MET A 41 2.95 3.48 15.77
C MET A 41 2.65 4.98 15.73
N LYS A 42 1.77 5.43 14.83
CA LYS A 42 1.44 6.84 14.71
C LYS A 42 0.53 7.22 15.87
N VAL A 43 1.08 7.90 16.88
CA VAL A 43 0.37 8.34 18.11
C VAL A 43 -0.93 9.07 17.80
N MET A 44 -0.95 9.89 16.74
CA MET A 44 -2.12 10.67 16.32
C MET A 44 -3.10 9.92 15.40
N ALA A 45 -2.89 8.62 15.13
CA ALA A 45 -3.84 7.86 14.30
C ALA A 45 -5.13 7.57 15.09
N LYS A 46 -6.27 7.99 14.55
CA LYS A 46 -7.59 7.74 15.16
C LYS A 46 -7.98 6.26 15.09
N GLN A 47 -7.65 5.59 13.99
CA GLN A 47 -7.89 4.17 13.80
C GLN A 47 -6.69 3.38 14.34
N LYS A 48 -6.92 2.53 15.35
CA LYS A 48 -5.87 1.77 16.04
C LYS A 48 -5.68 0.36 15.49
N GLU A 49 -6.66 -0.13 14.73
CA GLU A 49 -6.67 -1.44 14.09
C GLU A 49 -7.41 -1.37 12.75
N ARG A 50 -7.04 -2.23 11.81
CA ARG A 50 -7.76 -2.32 10.53
C ARG A 50 -7.57 -3.65 9.83
N ALA A 51 -8.58 -4.05 9.07
CA ALA A 51 -8.48 -5.13 8.11
C ALA A 51 -8.11 -4.56 6.73
N LEU A 52 -7.04 -5.09 6.14
CA LEU A 52 -6.65 -4.81 4.77
C LEU A 52 -7.18 -5.92 3.88
N ARG A 53 -7.84 -5.56 2.79
CA ARG A 53 -8.28 -6.49 1.76
C ARG A 53 -7.27 -6.50 0.62
N LEU A 54 -6.84 -7.69 0.19
CA LEU A 54 -5.94 -7.87 -0.94
C LEU A 54 -6.72 -8.05 -2.23
N SER A 55 -6.15 -7.61 -3.36
CA SER A 55 -6.57 -8.05 -4.68
C SER A 55 -6.17 -9.50 -4.95
N ASP A 56 -6.61 -10.09 -6.06
CA ASP A 56 -6.24 -11.47 -6.42
C ASP A 56 -4.72 -11.63 -6.61
N ILE A 57 -4.09 -10.66 -7.29
CA ILE A 57 -2.64 -10.63 -7.39
C ILE A 57 -1.99 -10.38 -6.03
N GLY A 58 -2.61 -9.53 -5.20
CA GLY A 58 -2.13 -9.23 -3.86
C GLY A 58 -2.03 -10.48 -3.00
N LYS A 59 -3.08 -11.31 -3.01
CA LYS A 59 -3.11 -12.61 -2.31
C LYS A 59 -1.98 -13.54 -2.78
N THR A 60 -1.67 -13.53 -4.07
CA THR A 60 -0.62 -14.37 -4.65
C THR A 60 0.78 -13.87 -4.27
N LEU A 61 1.00 -12.56 -4.32
CA LEU A 61 2.33 -11.96 -4.18
C LEU A 61 2.73 -11.66 -2.74
N ILE A 62 1.79 -11.56 -1.80
CA ILE A 62 2.09 -11.15 -0.42
C ILE A 62 3.04 -12.11 0.29
N SER A 63 2.99 -13.40 -0.03
CA SER A 63 3.92 -14.41 0.51
C SER A 63 5.38 -14.12 0.15
N GLY A 64 5.62 -13.41 -0.97
CA GLY A 64 6.93 -12.95 -1.38
C GLY A 64 7.58 -11.97 -0.40
N LEU A 65 6.80 -11.31 0.46
CA LEU A 65 7.34 -10.49 1.56
C LEU A 65 8.17 -11.33 2.53
N PHE A 66 7.71 -12.53 2.86
CA PHE A 66 8.37 -13.40 3.84
C PHE A 66 9.72 -13.93 3.34
N GLN A 67 9.92 -13.91 2.02
CA GLN A 67 11.20 -14.24 1.40
C GLN A 67 12.13 -13.01 1.23
N ALA A 68 11.72 -11.81 1.66
CA ALA A 68 12.60 -10.64 1.65
C ALA A 68 13.68 -10.75 2.75
N PRO A 69 14.82 -10.04 2.62
CA PRO A 69 15.86 -10.01 3.67
C PRO A 69 15.27 -9.64 5.03
N HIS A 70 15.69 -10.33 6.08
CA HIS A 70 15.26 -10.11 7.46
C HIS A 70 16.47 -9.73 8.33
N PRO A 71 16.40 -8.65 9.13
CA PRO A 71 15.27 -7.73 9.24
C PRO A 71 15.10 -6.88 7.96
N LEU A 72 13.88 -6.37 7.73
CA LEU A 72 13.66 -5.37 6.68
C LEU A 72 14.53 -4.13 6.98
N PRO A 73 15.06 -3.43 5.96
CA PRO A 73 15.96 -2.31 6.16
C PRO A 73 15.31 -1.20 7.00
N GLY A 74 16.10 -0.44 7.74
CA GLY A 74 15.61 0.77 8.40
C GLY A 74 15.02 1.77 7.40
N LEU A 75 14.02 2.54 7.82
CA LEU A 75 13.32 3.49 6.95
C LEU A 75 14.27 4.46 6.20
N PRO A 76 15.29 5.08 6.84
CA PRO A 76 16.23 5.96 6.12
C PRO A 76 16.99 5.24 5.00
N ALA A 77 17.42 4.00 5.24
CA ALA A 77 18.15 3.20 4.25
C ALA A 77 17.24 2.80 3.08
N PHE A 78 15.98 2.43 3.39
CA PHE A 78 14.98 2.12 2.37
C PHE A 78 14.65 3.34 1.50
N ASP A 79 14.32 4.48 2.10
CA ASP A 79 13.99 5.71 1.37
C ASP A 79 15.17 6.23 0.56
N MET A 80 16.40 6.17 1.08
CA MET A 80 17.60 6.57 0.33
C MET A 80 17.76 5.73 -0.94
N LYS A 81 17.61 4.40 -0.83
CA LYS A 81 17.75 3.49 -1.96
C LYS A 81 16.60 3.66 -2.96
N LEU A 82 15.38 3.85 -2.48
CA LEU A 82 14.21 4.12 -3.31
C LEU A 82 14.38 5.43 -4.10
N ARG A 83 14.80 6.51 -3.44
CA ARG A 83 15.06 7.80 -4.08
C ARG A 83 16.14 7.72 -5.16
N ARG A 84 17.20 6.95 -4.92
CA ARG A 84 18.26 6.73 -5.93
C ARG A 84 17.75 5.98 -7.16
N LEU A 85 16.90 4.97 -6.97
CA LEU A 85 16.32 4.21 -8.08
C LEU A 85 15.28 5.04 -8.84
N SER A 86 14.40 5.74 -8.14
CA SER A 86 13.34 6.52 -8.78
C SER A 86 13.89 7.65 -9.65
N LYS A 87 14.99 8.29 -9.24
CA LYS A 87 15.67 9.33 -10.05
C LYS A 87 16.22 8.82 -11.39
N ARG A 88 16.37 7.51 -11.56
CA ARG A 88 16.86 6.90 -12.80
C ARG A 88 15.73 6.50 -13.76
N ILE A 89 14.49 6.50 -13.28
CA ILE A 89 13.34 5.90 -13.98
C ILE A 89 12.20 6.91 -14.15
N LEU A 90 12.04 7.82 -13.20
CA LEU A 90 10.95 8.80 -13.19
C LEU A 90 11.49 10.17 -13.60
N ASP A 91 10.81 10.78 -14.55
CA ASP A 91 10.95 12.20 -14.87
C ASP A 91 10.11 13.00 -13.87
N GLY A 92 10.71 13.41 -12.75
CA GLY A 92 10.06 14.26 -11.75
C GLY A 92 10.42 13.94 -10.30
N GLN A 93 9.44 14.13 -9.42
CA GLN A 93 9.65 13.98 -7.97
C GLN A 93 10.00 12.52 -7.63
N PRO A 94 11.11 12.27 -6.90
CA PRO A 94 11.50 10.93 -6.50
C PRO A 94 10.43 10.25 -5.63
N ALA A 95 10.27 8.95 -5.82
CA ALA A 95 9.39 8.14 -4.97
C ALA A 95 9.97 8.03 -3.55
N ASN A 96 9.06 7.94 -2.57
CA ASN A 96 9.36 7.63 -1.17
C ASN A 96 8.42 6.53 -0.66
N ASN A 97 8.61 6.06 0.58
CA ASN A 97 7.77 5.01 1.15
C ASN A 97 6.26 5.28 1.09
N LYS A 98 5.83 6.56 1.11
CA LYS A 98 4.40 6.94 1.08
C LYS A 98 3.82 6.87 -0.34
N THR A 99 4.67 6.91 -1.36
CA THR A 99 4.25 6.88 -2.78
C THR A 99 3.41 5.63 -3.05
N PHE A 100 3.87 4.44 -2.65
CA PHE A 100 3.17 3.18 -2.92
C PHE A 100 1.74 3.15 -2.38
N ARG A 101 1.55 3.61 -1.15
CA ARG A 101 0.22 3.66 -0.52
C ARG A 101 -0.71 4.62 -1.25
N LYS A 102 -0.23 5.82 -1.57
CA LYS A 102 -0.99 6.80 -2.36
C LYS A 102 -1.36 6.25 -3.73
N THR A 103 -0.42 5.60 -4.42
CA THR A 103 -0.64 4.99 -5.74
C THR A 103 -1.69 3.87 -5.67
N GLY A 104 -1.54 2.90 -4.76
CA GLY A 104 -2.47 1.78 -4.64
C GLY A 104 -3.89 2.24 -4.24
N GLU A 105 -3.98 3.16 -3.28
CA GLU A 105 -5.25 3.80 -2.91
C GLU A 105 -5.88 4.51 -4.12
N SER A 106 -5.07 5.26 -4.89
CA SER A 106 -5.53 5.98 -6.08
C SER A 106 -6.14 5.04 -7.11
N TRP A 107 -5.47 3.92 -7.38
CA TRP A 107 -5.95 2.92 -8.33
C TRP A 107 -7.24 2.24 -7.85
N LEU A 108 -7.34 1.92 -6.56
CA LEU A 108 -8.54 1.29 -6.00
C LEU A 108 -9.78 2.16 -6.14
N VAL A 109 -9.69 3.46 -5.82
CA VAL A 109 -10.85 4.36 -5.91
C VAL A 109 -11.19 4.69 -7.35
N PHE A 110 -10.20 4.80 -8.24
CA PHE A 110 -10.47 4.96 -9.66
C PHE A 110 -11.24 3.75 -10.23
N TYR A 111 -10.89 2.54 -9.81
CA TYR A 111 -11.52 1.31 -10.32
C TYR A 111 -12.84 0.96 -9.61
N TYR A 112 -12.97 1.28 -8.33
CA TYR A 112 -14.15 1.01 -7.50
C TYR A 112 -14.61 2.28 -6.76
N PRO A 113 -15.08 3.32 -7.49
CA PRO A 113 -15.46 4.60 -6.89
C PRO A 113 -16.60 4.46 -5.88
N ASP A 114 -17.50 3.49 -6.09
CA ASP A 114 -18.61 3.17 -5.18
C ASP A 114 -18.14 2.54 -3.85
N LYS A 115 -16.89 2.07 -3.78
CA LYS A 115 -16.27 1.50 -2.57
C LYS A 115 -15.32 2.46 -1.86
N ALA A 116 -15.35 3.75 -2.21
CA ALA A 116 -14.46 4.78 -1.65
C ALA A 116 -14.36 4.74 -0.11
N LEU A 117 -15.48 4.59 0.62
CA LEU A 117 -15.45 4.50 2.08
C LEU A 117 -14.70 3.25 2.59
N GLN A 118 -14.91 2.10 1.97
CA GLN A 118 -14.26 0.85 2.35
C GLN A 118 -12.75 0.91 2.08
N ILE A 119 -12.38 1.55 0.96
CA ILE A 119 -10.97 1.80 0.62
C ILE A 119 -10.33 2.72 1.67
N ALA A 120 -11.00 3.81 2.06
CA ALA A 120 -10.49 4.73 3.09
C ALA A 120 -10.21 4.01 4.41
N LEU A 121 -11.15 3.18 4.87
CA LEU A 121 -11.03 2.38 6.09
C LEU A 121 -9.89 1.36 6.01
N SER A 122 -9.72 0.71 4.86
CA SER A 122 -8.60 -0.20 4.59
C SER A 122 -7.26 0.56 4.62
N GLN A 123 -7.18 1.75 4.02
CA GLN A 123 -5.94 2.54 3.97
C GLN A 123 -5.63 3.32 5.27
N GLY A 124 -6.56 3.31 6.23
CA GLY A 124 -6.50 4.08 7.47
C GLY A 124 -6.52 5.58 7.23
N HIS A 125 -7.40 6.01 6.33
CA HIS A 125 -7.69 7.39 5.98
C HIS A 125 -9.14 7.74 6.33
N THR A 126 -9.39 9.05 6.47
CA THR A 126 -10.76 9.57 6.42
C THR A 126 -11.17 9.77 4.96
N THR A 127 -12.47 9.74 4.66
CA THR A 127 -12.97 10.01 3.30
C THR A 127 -12.56 11.39 2.79
N VAL A 128 -12.49 12.40 3.66
CA VAL A 128 -12.02 13.77 3.29
C VAL A 128 -10.56 13.73 2.82
N THR A 129 -9.66 13.12 3.59
CA THR A 129 -8.25 12.94 3.21
C THR A 129 -8.11 12.15 1.91
N GLN A 130 -8.99 11.17 1.72
CA GLN A 130 -9.07 10.41 0.48
C GLN A 130 -9.41 11.36 -0.68
N TYR A 131 -10.56 12.05 -0.66
CA TYR A 131 -11.01 12.95 -1.73
C TYR A 131 -9.99 14.04 -2.13
N GLU A 132 -9.29 14.65 -1.16
CA GLU A 132 -8.22 15.63 -1.44
C GLU A 132 -7.11 15.05 -2.33
N HIS A 133 -6.87 13.74 -2.26
CA HIS A 133 -5.90 13.06 -3.12
C HIS A 133 -6.45 12.75 -4.52
N TYR A 134 -7.77 12.64 -4.72
CA TYR A 134 -8.38 12.29 -6.03
C TYR A 134 -8.71 13.45 -6.93
N LEU A 135 -9.09 14.59 -6.36
CA LEU A 135 -9.58 15.74 -7.13
C LEU A 135 -8.54 16.28 -8.14
N ASN A 136 -7.27 15.90 -8.00
CA ASN A 136 -6.17 16.34 -8.86
C ASN A 136 -5.49 15.20 -9.65
N ILE A 137 -6.06 13.99 -9.67
CA ILE A 137 -5.46 12.87 -10.37
C ILE A 137 -6.01 12.79 -11.80
N LEU A 138 -5.14 13.09 -12.77
CA LEU A 138 -5.38 12.84 -14.19
C LEU A 138 -5.03 11.39 -14.51
N ILE A 139 -5.96 10.46 -14.23
CA ILE A 139 -5.86 9.07 -14.70
C ILE A 139 -6.72 8.96 -15.96
N GLU A 140 -6.11 8.53 -17.04
CA GLU A 140 -6.77 8.31 -18.32
C GLU A 140 -7.20 6.85 -18.49
N GLU A 141 -8.06 6.60 -19.47
CA GLU A 141 -8.63 5.26 -19.67
C GLU A 141 -7.58 4.22 -20.15
N TYR A 142 -6.46 4.68 -20.71
CA TYR A 142 -5.30 3.82 -20.98
C TYR A 142 -4.67 3.27 -19.68
N ASP A 143 -4.52 4.11 -18.66
CA ASP A 143 -3.92 3.72 -17.39
C ASP A 143 -4.75 2.63 -16.68
N ARG A 144 -6.06 2.63 -16.90
CA ARG A 144 -6.98 1.63 -16.37
C ARG A 144 -6.56 0.20 -16.69
N LYS A 145 -6.04 -0.04 -17.90
CA LYS A 145 -5.58 -1.38 -18.33
C LYS A 145 -4.36 -1.81 -17.51
N GLU A 146 -3.41 -0.90 -17.30
CA GLU A 146 -2.19 -1.19 -16.53
C GLU A 146 -2.45 -1.33 -15.03
N MET A 147 -3.44 -0.59 -14.51
CA MET A 147 -3.85 -0.65 -13.10
C MET A 147 -4.65 -1.91 -12.77
N ARG A 148 -5.49 -2.39 -13.69
CA ARG A 148 -6.42 -3.51 -13.48
C ARG A 148 -5.76 -4.71 -12.82
N LYS A 149 -4.59 -5.14 -13.33
CA LYS A 149 -3.85 -6.30 -12.80
C LYS A 149 -3.53 -6.20 -11.31
N TRP A 150 -3.46 -4.99 -10.76
CA TRP A 150 -3.13 -4.73 -9.36
C TRP A 150 -4.35 -4.66 -8.44
N VAL A 151 -5.52 -4.33 -8.97
CA VAL A 151 -6.76 -4.03 -8.19
C VAL A 151 -7.90 -5.02 -8.44
N GLU A 152 -7.80 -5.86 -9.46
CA GLU A 152 -8.81 -6.87 -9.78
C GLU A 152 -9.00 -7.87 -8.63
N GLY A 153 -10.27 -8.23 -8.38
CA GLY A 153 -10.64 -9.12 -7.27
C GLY A 153 -10.54 -8.49 -5.88
N TRP A 154 -10.35 -7.16 -5.80
CA TRP A 154 -10.33 -6.47 -4.52
C TRP A 154 -11.69 -6.43 -3.83
N ILE A 155 -12.82 -6.50 -4.57
CA ILE A 155 -14.19 -6.60 -4.03
C ILE A 155 -14.63 -8.03 -3.72
#